data_AF-U5DK54-F1
#
_entry.id   AF-U5DK54-F1
#
_cell.length_a   1.000
_cell.length_b   1.000
_cell.length_c   1.000
_cell.angle_alpha   90.00
_cell.angle_beta   90.00
_cell.angle_gamma   90.00
#
_symmetry.space_group_name_H-M   'P 1'
#
loop_
_entity.id
_entity.type
_entity.pdbx_description
1 polymer ?
#
loop_
_entity_poly.entity_id
_entity_poly.type
_entity_poly.pdbx_seq_one_letter_code
_entity_poly.pdbx_strand_id
1 'polypeptide(L)'
;MKSSSVNYLLEQLVRLQQRSRSHQRGFTLLELIVATLMSLLIVGTLLSMVIDVFRTNTSEEVQTETQQEIDAALDYIARDLREAVFVYTGDDIEDDRIIPQDDGDVTVDSFGAQLAIPNNSGETVVLALWIIEDLPYNGDDDVANLLPSDTGKCPTGSLEVECKGLGTERRAFSLVFYTIDTSVEPTWEGPAIIRRTILRKYDALDSSGAFDLAKGYVDPRKDGSSFKFWPFDNEGIDLQGDSIDYTKTKRWALVDRVDDPNNTDPNVLVPNCPAGYSRSPRAGGSIAHTSFYACIRNRLEPNQIVVNQLLGGDEQAFNYSGGNQDVFVYLRGNPGKAPNGSSLPLPTLQTQVITRGVIQKLNN
;
A
#
# COMPACT_ATOMS: atom_id res chain seq x y z
N MET A 1 -83.53 -40.75 62.19
CA MET A 1 -83.26 -41.18 60.80
C MET A 1 -82.60 -40.01 60.06
N LYS A 2 -81.57 -40.24 59.23
CA LYS A 2 -80.72 -39.24 58.52
C LYS A 2 -79.50 -38.71 59.29
N SER A 3 -78.53 -39.57 59.60
CA SER A 3 -77.12 -39.11 59.77
C SER A 3 -76.07 -40.20 59.57
N SER A 4 -76.42 -41.49 59.45
CA SER A 4 -75.44 -42.55 59.17
C SER A 4 -75.16 -42.77 57.67
N SER A 5 -76.05 -42.34 56.77
CA SER A 5 -75.92 -42.62 55.33
C SER A 5 -74.91 -41.71 54.62
N VAL A 6 -74.64 -40.52 55.16
CA VAL A 6 -73.71 -39.54 54.56
C VAL A 6 -72.26 -39.91 54.87
N ASN A 7 -71.98 -40.43 56.07
CA ASN A 7 -70.63 -40.88 56.46
C ASN A 7 -70.18 -42.12 55.68
N TYR A 8 -71.11 -43.03 55.33
CA TYR A 8 -70.80 -44.19 54.48
C TYR A 8 -70.50 -43.79 53.02
N LEU A 9 -71.20 -42.79 52.49
CA LEU A 9 -70.94 -42.28 51.14
C LEU A 9 -69.64 -41.47 51.06
N LEU A 10 -69.30 -40.71 52.10
CA LEU A 10 -68.01 -40.01 52.19
C LEU A 10 -66.83 -40.98 52.32
N GLU A 11 -66.95 -42.06 53.12
CA GLU A 11 -65.91 -43.10 53.17
C GLU A 11 -65.77 -43.86 51.85
N GLN A 12 -66.88 -44.10 51.11
CA GLN A 12 -66.82 -44.73 49.80
C GLN A 12 -66.17 -43.82 48.74
N LEU A 13 -66.42 -42.51 48.78
CA LEU A 13 -65.83 -41.56 47.84
C LEU A 13 -64.33 -41.34 48.10
N VAL A 14 -63.90 -41.29 49.37
CA VAL A 14 -62.47 -41.20 49.73
C VAL A 14 -61.71 -42.47 49.33
N ARG A 15 -62.32 -43.66 49.46
CA ARG A 15 -61.70 -44.93 49.01
C ARG A 15 -61.64 -45.09 47.49
N LEU A 16 -62.52 -44.43 46.74
CA LEU A 16 -62.43 -44.40 45.26
C LEU A 16 -61.37 -43.40 44.78
N GLN A 17 -61.09 -42.35 45.55
CA GLN A 17 -60.09 -41.33 45.21
C GLN A 17 -58.64 -41.79 45.47
N GLN A 18 -58.43 -42.82 46.29
CA GLN A 18 -57.09 -43.38 46.60
C GLN A 18 -56.66 -44.56 45.73
N ARG A 19 -57.45 -44.92 44.70
CA ARG A 19 -57.09 -46.00 43.75
C ARG A 19 -56.51 -45.49 42.42
N SER A 20 -56.05 -44.24 42.38
CA SER A 20 -55.03 -43.81 41.42
C SER A 20 -53.64 -44.02 42.03
N ARG A 21 -53.28 -45.28 42.29
CA ARG A 21 -51.88 -45.68 42.14
C ARG A 21 -51.62 -45.77 40.64
N SER A 22 -51.56 -44.62 39.96
CA SER A 22 -51.11 -44.59 38.58
C SER A 22 -49.62 -44.91 38.59
N HIS A 23 -49.32 -46.18 38.36
CA HIS A 23 -48.10 -46.67 37.72
C HIS A 23 -46.87 -45.80 37.99
N GLN A 24 -46.14 -46.10 39.07
CA GLN A 24 -44.71 -45.78 39.10
C GLN A 24 -44.03 -46.63 38.03
N ARG A 25 -44.16 -46.22 36.76
CA ARG A 25 -43.29 -46.64 35.67
C ARG A 25 -41.97 -45.92 35.94
N GLY A 26 -41.11 -46.56 36.72
CA GLY A 26 -39.69 -46.20 36.69
C GLY A 26 -39.21 -46.32 35.24
N PHE A 27 -38.42 -45.35 34.78
CA PHE A 27 -37.81 -45.42 33.46
C PHE A 27 -37.01 -46.71 33.35
N THR A 28 -37.23 -47.43 32.25
CA THR A 28 -36.37 -48.59 31.97
C THR A 28 -34.98 -48.09 31.63
N LEU A 29 -33.94 -48.84 31.99
CA LEU A 29 -32.54 -48.48 31.70
C LEU A 29 -32.33 -48.21 30.19
N LEU A 30 -33.06 -48.93 29.33
CA LEU A 30 -33.04 -48.74 27.89
C LEU A 30 -33.58 -47.37 27.46
N GLU A 31 -34.68 -46.92 28.06
CA GLU A 31 -35.32 -45.63 27.77
C GLU A 31 -34.38 -44.47 28.12
N LEU A 32 -33.61 -44.61 29.21
CA LEU A 32 -32.61 -43.64 29.62
C LEU A 32 -31.42 -43.59 28.65
N ILE A 33 -30.98 -44.75 28.12
CA ILE A 33 -29.91 -44.80 27.09
C ILE A 33 -30.37 -44.19 25.76
N VAL A 34 -31.61 -44.45 25.34
CA VAL A 34 -32.14 -43.85 24.10
C VAL A 34 -32.29 -42.34 24.27
N ALA A 35 -32.79 -41.87 25.42
CA ALA A 35 -32.93 -40.44 25.70
C ALA A 35 -31.58 -39.72 25.74
N THR A 36 -30.54 -40.31 26.34
CA THR A 36 -29.19 -39.72 26.34
C THR A 36 -28.58 -39.73 24.95
N LEU A 37 -28.77 -40.79 24.16
CA LEU A 37 -28.29 -40.86 22.78
C LEU A 37 -28.94 -39.79 21.90
N MET A 38 -30.26 -39.60 22.01
CA MET A 38 -30.97 -38.55 21.29
C MET A 38 -30.52 -37.15 21.75
N SER A 39 -30.31 -36.96 23.05
CA SER A 39 -29.80 -35.70 23.59
C SER A 39 -28.40 -35.38 23.06
N LEU A 40 -27.50 -36.38 23.01
CA LEU A 40 -26.15 -36.24 22.45
C LEU A 40 -26.18 -35.90 20.96
N LEU A 41 -27.09 -36.53 20.19
CA LEU A 41 -27.27 -36.20 18.78
C LEU A 41 -27.73 -34.74 18.59
N ILE A 42 -28.71 -34.29 19.36
CA ILE A 42 -29.23 -32.91 19.28
C ILE A 42 -28.15 -31.90 19.70
N VAL A 43 -27.45 -32.15 20.81
CA VAL A 43 -26.36 -31.27 21.26
C VAL A 43 -25.22 -31.25 20.23
N GLY A 44 -24.91 -32.39 19.63
CA GLY A 44 -23.89 -32.48 18.57
C GLY A 44 -24.24 -31.65 17.34
N THR A 45 -25.49 -31.68 16.87
CA THR A 45 -25.91 -30.88 15.71
C THR A 45 -25.93 -29.39 16.02
N LEU A 46 -26.40 -28.98 17.21
CA LEU A 46 -26.37 -27.58 17.64
C LEU A 46 -24.94 -27.05 17.76
N LEU A 47 -24.01 -27.85 18.31
CA LEU A 47 -22.62 -27.45 18.44
C LEU A 47 -21.96 -27.25 17.06
N SER A 48 -22.25 -28.12 16.09
CA SER A 48 -21.75 -27.95 14.71
C SER A 48 -22.24 -26.63 14.11
N MET A 49 -23.53 -26.33 14.25
CA MET A 49 -24.10 -25.07 13.74
C MET A 49 -23.45 -23.84 14.37
N VAL A 50 -23.18 -23.87 15.68
CA VAL A 50 -22.51 -22.78 16.38
C VAL A 50 -21.08 -22.57 15.87
N ILE A 51 -20.34 -23.66 15.61
CA ILE A 51 -18.99 -23.58 15.03
C ILE A 51 -19.04 -22.92 13.64
N ASP A 52 -20.02 -23.28 12.82
CA ASP A 52 -20.16 -22.71 11.47
C ASP A 52 -20.50 -21.21 11.52
N VAL A 53 -21.37 -20.78 12.46
CA VAL A 53 -21.67 -19.36 12.67
C VAL A 53 -20.42 -18.60 13.14
N PHE A 54 -19.68 -19.13 14.10
CA PHE A 54 -18.44 -18.47 14.56
C PHE A 54 -17.41 -18.34 13.45
N ARG A 55 -17.19 -19.40 12.66
CA ARG A 55 -16.27 -19.38 11.52
C ARG A 55 -16.68 -18.34 10.47
N THR A 56 -17.98 -18.25 10.20
CA THR A 56 -18.52 -17.27 9.26
C THR A 56 -18.31 -15.86 9.77
N ASN A 57 -18.69 -15.58 11.03
CA ASN A 57 -18.51 -14.26 11.63
C ASN A 57 -17.04 -13.82 11.63
N THR A 58 -16.11 -14.70 12.01
CA THR A 58 -14.67 -14.36 11.99
C THR A 58 -14.17 -14.09 10.58
N SER A 59 -14.69 -14.80 9.57
CA SER A 59 -14.27 -14.59 8.18
C SER A 59 -14.83 -13.29 7.61
N GLU A 60 -16.07 -12.95 7.93
CA GLU A 60 -16.70 -11.68 7.53
C GLU A 60 -16.03 -10.47 8.20
N GLU A 61 -15.64 -10.61 9.47
CA GLU A 61 -14.90 -9.59 10.22
C GLU A 61 -13.54 -9.30 9.56
N VAL A 62 -12.75 -10.35 9.31
CA VAL A 62 -11.43 -10.23 8.65
C VAL A 62 -11.54 -9.66 7.24
N GLN A 63 -12.54 -10.07 6.45
CA GLN A 63 -12.79 -9.49 5.12
C GLN A 63 -13.12 -8.00 5.19
N THR A 64 -13.97 -7.62 6.14
CA THR A 64 -14.38 -6.22 6.34
C THR A 64 -13.20 -5.36 6.78
N GLU A 65 -12.40 -5.86 7.72
CA GLU A 65 -11.17 -5.20 8.20
C GLU A 65 -10.17 -5.00 7.05
N THR A 66 -9.87 -6.06 6.29
CA THR A 66 -8.95 -5.95 5.14
C THR A 66 -9.46 -4.99 4.09
N GLN A 67 -10.77 -4.96 3.80
CA GLN A 67 -11.31 -3.99 2.86
C GLN A 67 -11.12 -2.54 3.34
N GLN A 68 -11.36 -2.28 4.63
CA GLN A 68 -11.15 -0.95 5.22
C GLN A 68 -9.67 -0.53 5.20
N GLU A 69 -8.76 -1.45 5.49
CA GLU A 69 -7.31 -1.20 5.42
C GLU A 69 -6.85 -0.87 3.99
N ILE A 70 -7.34 -1.61 3.00
CA ILE A 70 -6.99 -1.39 1.60
C ILE A 70 -7.56 -0.06 1.09
N ASP A 71 -8.80 0.30 1.46
CA ASP A 71 -9.38 1.60 1.14
C ASP A 71 -8.57 2.73 1.78
N ALA A 72 -8.18 2.61 3.05
CA ALA A 72 -7.35 3.58 3.74
C ALA A 72 -5.96 3.71 3.11
N ALA A 73 -5.35 2.61 2.67
CA ALA A 73 -4.08 2.59 1.97
C ALA A 73 -4.17 3.29 0.60
N LEU A 74 -5.22 3.02 -0.18
CA LEU A 74 -5.48 3.70 -1.46
C LEU A 74 -5.70 5.20 -1.26
N ASP A 75 -6.47 5.61 -0.25
CA ASP A 75 -6.68 7.01 0.08
C ASP A 75 -5.38 7.71 0.51
N TYR A 76 -4.50 6.98 1.22
CA TYR A 76 -3.17 7.47 1.55
C TYR A 76 -2.34 7.70 0.28
N ILE A 77 -2.19 6.69 -0.59
CA ILE A 77 -1.45 6.79 -1.85
C ILE A 77 -2.02 7.91 -2.73
N ALA A 78 -3.34 8.03 -2.79
CA ALA A 78 -4.02 9.05 -3.56
C ALA A 78 -3.73 10.48 -3.04
N ARG A 79 -3.53 10.66 -1.73
CA ARG A 79 -3.11 11.96 -1.17
C ARG A 79 -1.70 12.32 -1.61
N ASP A 80 -0.76 11.38 -1.50
CA ASP A 80 0.62 11.59 -1.96
C ASP A 80 0.67 11.91 -3.46
N LEU A 81 -0.11 11.21 -4.28
CA LEU A 81 -0.22 11.49 -5.71
C LEU A 81 -0.80 12.88 -6.02
N ARG A 82 -1.73 13.39 -5.21
CA ARG A 82 -2.27 14.75 -5.40
C ARG A 82 -1.24 15.84 -5.12
N GLU A 83 -0.29 15.56 -4.22
CA GLU A 83 0.82 16.44 -3.86
C GLU A 83 2.06 16.24 -4.75
N ALA A 84 2.05 15.21 -5.61
CA ALA A 84 3.15 14.88 -6.49
C ALA A 84 3.42 15.98 -7.52
N VAL A 85 4.68 16.37 -7.60
CA VAL A 85 5.25 17.28 -8.60
C VAL A 85 5.67 16.52 -9.85
N PHE A 86 6.23 15.32 -9.68
CA PHE A 86 6.61 14.42 -10.75
C PHE A 86 6.33 12.97 -10.32
N VAL A 87 5.77 12.16 -11.22
CA VAL A 87 5.57 10.72 -11.02
C VAL A 87 6.35 9.97 -12.10
N TYR A 88 7.15 8.99 -11.70
CA TYR A 88 7.88 8.11 -12.62
C TYR A 88 6.93 7.10 -13.26
N THR A 89 7.14 6.82 -14.54
CA THR A 89 6.42 5.77 -15.28
C THR A 89 7.05 4.40 -15.01
N GLY A 90 6.36 3.32 -15.39
CA GLY A 90 6.96 1.98 -15.33
C GLY A 90 8.22 1.86 -16.19
N ASP A 91 8.22 2.55 -17.34
CA ASP A 91 9.38 2.60 -18.24
C ASP A 91 10.56 3.31 -17.55
N ASP A 92 10.33 4.42 -16.84
CA ASP A 92 11.41 5.13 -16.12
C ASP A 92 11.99 4.30 -14.95
N ILE A 93 11.17 3.47 -14.32
CA ILE A 93 11.55 2.66 -13.15
C ILE A 93 12.37 1.45 -13.56
N GLU A 94 12.03 0.80 -14.67
CA GLU A 94 12.58 -0.52 -15.02
C GLU A 94 13.53 -0.49 -16.21
N ASP A 95 13.35 0.42 -17.18
CA ASP A 95 14.18 0.50 -18.37
C ASP A 95 15.30 1.53 -18.18
N ASP A 96 16.43 1.30 -18.87
CA ASP A 96 17.48 2.31 -18.99
C ASP A 96 16.93 3.55 -19.68
N ARG A 97 17.36 4.72 -19.22
CA ARG A 97 16.86 6.01 -19.69
C ARG A 97 17.87 6.63 -20.64
N ILE A 98 17.39 7.38 -21.62
CA ILE A 98 18.24 8.05 -22.62
C ILE A 98 18.17 9.55 -22.40
N ILE A 99 19.34 10.17 -22.20
CA ILE A 99 19.54 11.61 -22.18
C ILE A 99 20.00 12.05 -23.58
N PRO A 100 19.18 12.80 -24.33
CA PRO A 100 19.58 13.32 -25.63
C PRO A 100 20.64 14.41 -25.47
N GLN A 101 21.74 14.32 -26.21
CA GLN A 101 22.77 15.37 -26.27
C GLN A 101 23.14 15.67 -27.72
N ASP A 102 23.69 16.87 -27.95
CA ASP A 102 24.11 17.32 -29.28
C ASP A 102 25.20 16.44 -29.89
N ASP A 103 26.07 15.85 -29.06
CA ASP A 103 27.20 14.99 -29.46
C ASP A 103 26.90 13.47 -29.37
N GLY A 104 25.65 13.10 -29.09
CA GLY A 104 25.18 11.72 -29.06
C GLY A 104 24.43 11.36 -27.77
N ASP A 105 23.46 10.46 -27.90
CA ASP A 105 22.62 10.02 -26.79
C ASP A 105 23.44 9.30 -25.71
N VAL A 106 23.20 9.64 -24.44
CA VAL A 106 23.80 8.98 -23.28
C VAL A 106 22.76 8.09 -22.60
N THR A 107 23.07 6.80 -22.49
CA THR A 107 22.27 5.85 -21.72
C THR A 107 22.65 5.92 -20.25
N VAL A 108 21.66 6.07 -19.39
CA VAL A 108 21.81 6.03 -17.93
C VAL A 108 20.93 4.92 -17.35
N ASP A 109 21.31 4.43 -16.18
CA ASP A 109 20.61 3.33 -15.52
C ASP A 109 19.15 3.69 -15.18
N SER A 110 18.31 2.64 -15.10
CA SER A 110 16.92 2.76 -14.67
C SER A 110 16.81 3.36 -13.27
N PHE A 111 15.72 4.06 -13.00
CA PHE A 111 15.51 4.67 -11.68
C PHE A 111 15.46 3.60 -10.56
N GLY A 112 14.88 2.44 -10.83
CA GLY A 112 14.82 1.32 -9.89
C GLY A 112 16.20 0.78 -9.51
N ALA A 113 17.13 0.71 -10.48
CA ALA A 113 18.52 0.32 -10.21
C ALA A 113 19.22 1.32 -9.28
N GLN A 114 18.99 2.63 -9.49
CA GLN A 114 19.59 3.67 -8.67
C GLN A 114 19.15 3.62 -7.20
N LEU A 115 17.90 3.26 -6.94
CA LEU A 115 17.43 3.16 -5.56
C LEU A 115 18.25 2.15 -4.75
N ALA A 116 18.94 1.19 -5.40
CA ALA A 116 19.80 0.21 -4.75
C ALA A 116 19.12 -0.43 -3.52
N ILE A 117 17.83 -0.77 -3.68
CA ILE A 117 17.04 -1.43 -2.64
C ILE A 117 17.82 -2.67 -2.18
N PRO A 118 18.02 -2.88 -0.87
CA PRO A 118 18.92 -3.92 -0.37
C PRO A 118 18.67 -5.27 -1.05
N ASN A 119 19.66 -5.71 -1.84
CA ASN A 119 19.64 -6.99 -2.55
C ASN A 119 19.35 -8.10 -1.53
N ASN A 120 18.17 -8.73 -1.63
CA ASN A 120 17.58 -9.86 -0.86
C ASN A 120 16.15 -9.59 -0.35
N SER A 121 15.58 -8.41 -0.58
CA SER A 121 14.28 -8.04 0.01
C SER A 121 13.04 -8.61 -0.70
N GLY A 122 13.14 -9.15 -1.92
CA GLY A 122 11.94 -9.53 -2.67
C GLY A 122 11.01 -8.35 -2.93
N GLU A 123 11.56 -7.13 -2.91
CA GLU A 123 10.82 -5.89 -3.07
C GLU A 123 10.82 -5.40 -4.51
N THR A 124 9.68 -4.92 -4.97
CA THR A 124 9.52 -4.33 -6.30
C THR A 124 8.95 -2.93 -6.16
N VAL A 125 9.55 -1.94 -6.82
CA VAL A 125 9.05 -0.56 -6.86
C VAL A 125 7.82 -0.50 -7.77
N VAL A 126 6.72 0.03 -7.24
CA VAL A 126 5.44 0.15 -7.96
C VAL A 126 5.11 1.59 -8.30
N LEU A 127 5.46 2.53 -7.41
CA LEU A 127 5.23 3.95 -7.60
C LEU A 127 6.42 4.71 -7.05
N ALA A 128 6.91 5.69 -7.80
CA ALA A 128 7.88 6.65 -7.33
C ALA A 128 7.45 8.04 -7.76
N LEU A 129 7.55 9.00 -6.84
CA LEU A 129 7.06 10.35 -7.03
C LEU A 129 7.82 11.35 -6.16
N TRP A 130 7.89 12.58 -6.64
CA TRP A 130 8.45 13.71 -5.90
C TRP A 130 7.33 14.52 -5.28
N ILE A 131 7.35 14.71 -3.96
CA ILE A 131 6.48 15.65 -3.26
C ILE A 131 7.27 16.85 -2.75
N ILE A 132 6.55 17.92 -2.40
CA ILE A 132 7.10 19.06 -1.67
C ILE A 132 6.68 18.91 -0.21
N GLU A 133 7.65 18.74 0.69
CA GLU A 133 7.39 18.81 2.13
C GLU A 133 7.72 20.21 2.65
N ASP A 134 6.86 20.73 3.53
CA ASP A 134 7.19 21.91 4.32
C ASP A 134 8.29 21.54 5.32
N LEU A 135 9.17 22.51 5.60
CA LEU A 135 10.17 22.44 6.65
C LEU A 135 9.69 23.29 7.85
N PRO A 136 9.93 22.86 9.10
CA PRO A 136 10.42 21.53 9.52
C PRO A 136 9.55 20.38 8.99
N TYR A 137 10.12 19.19 8.82
CA TYR A 137 9.32 18.04 8.43
C TYR A 137 8.26 17.73 9.50
N ASN A 138 7.02 17.55 9.09
CA ASN A 138 5.91 17.26 10.00
C ASN A 138 6.14 15.92 10.74
N GLY A 139 5.94 15.94 12.06
CA GLY A 139 6.08 14.77 12.94
C GLY A 139 7.48 14.56 13.53
N ASP A 140 8.43 15.45 13.24
CA ASP A 140 9.69 15.55 13.99
C ASP A 140 9.55 16.70 15.01
N ASP A 141 9.10 16.36 16.22
CA ASP A 141 8.71 17.31 17.28
C ASP A 141 9.85 18.26 17.74
N ASP A 142 11.10 17.98 17.36
CA ASP A 142 12.28 18.77 17.74
C ASP A 142 12.70 19.82 16.69
N VAL A 143 12.07 19.87 15.51
CA VAL A 143 12.63 20.57 14.34
C VAL A 143 12.04 21.97 14.12
N ALA A 144 10.90 22.29 14.76
CA ALA A 144 10.09 23.46 14.43
C ALA A 144 10.66 24.83 14.78
N ASN A 145 11.71 24.89 15.61
CA ASN A 145 12.33 26.15 16.04
C ASN A 145 13.68 26.43 15.35
N LEU A 146 14.04 25.66 14.31
CA LEU A 146 15.43 25.50 13.88
C LEU A 146 15.75 25.95 12.47
N LEU A 147 14.72 26.21 11.66
CA LEU A 147 14.94 26.88 10.38
C LEU A 147 15.65 28.22 10.66
N PRO A 148 16.87 28.43 10.13
CA PRO A 148 17.69 29.57 10.49
C PRO A 148 17.03 30.83 9.94
N SER A 149 16.26 31.50 10.79
CA SER A 149 15.89 32.90 10.59
C SER A 149 17.09 33.82 10.86
N ASP A 150 18.09 33.33 11.62
CA ASP A 150 19.30 34.06 12.00
C ASP A 150 20.57 33.40 11.44
N THR A 151 21.39 34.23 10.79
CA THR A 151 22.66 33.90 10.12
C THR A 151 23.74 33.27 11.01
N GLY A 152 23.50 33.10 12.32
CA GLY A 152 24.45 32.55 13.28
C GLY A 152 24.40 31.02 13.47
N LYS A 153 23.41 30.32 12.89
CA LYS A 153 23.22 28.87 13.06
C LYS A 153 23.53 28.03 11.81
N CYS A 154 23.84 28.67 10.69
CA CYS A 154 24.23 27.94 9.48
C CYS A 154 25.68 27.47 9.56
N PRO A 155 25.98 26.26 9.05
CA PRO A 155 27.37 25.82 8.90
C PRO A 155 28.12 26.76 7.94
N THR A 156 29.40 26.98 8.21
CA THR A 156 30.30 27.70 7.30
C THR A 156 30.75 26.79 6.16
N GLY A 157 30.87 27.31 4.93
CA GLY A 157 31.39 26.57 3.78
C GLY A 157 30.36 26.33 2.69
N SER A 158 30.46 25.21 1.97
CA SER A 158 29.60 24.90 0.81
C SER A 158 28.10 24.81 1.14
N LEU A 159 27.76 24.51 2.39
CA LEU A 159 26.39 24.37 2.86
C LEU A 159 25.79 25.69 3.38
N GLU A 160 26.58 26.76 3.47
CA GLU A 160 26.12 28.05 4.00
C GLU A 160 25.04 28.69 3.12
N VAL A 161 25.23 28.62 1.79
CA VAL A 161 24.27 29.17 0.81
C VAL A 161 22.95 28.41 0.88
N GLU A 162 23.03 27.09 0.95
CA GLU A 162 21.85 26.22 1.02
C GLU A 162 21.07 26.45 2.31
N CYS A 163 21.77 26.48 3.45
CA CYS A 163 21.18 26.75 4.75
C CYS A 163 20.48 28.12 4.81
N LYS A 164 21.08 29.18 4.23
CA LYS A 164 20.45 30.49 4.13
C LYS A 164 19.22 30.48 3.20
N GLY A 165 19.27 29.70 2.12
CA GLY A 165 18.13 29.52 1.20
C GLY A 165 16.90 28.93 1.89
N LEU A 166 17.09 28.01 2.83
CA LEU A 166 15.98 27.38 3.57
C LEU A 166 15.16 28.34 4.42
N GLY A 167 15.76 29.42 4.93
CA GLY A 167 15.04 30.46 5.64
C GLY A 167 13.96 31.13 4.77
N THR A 168 14.15 31.11 3.44
CA THR A 168 13.21 31.69 2.46
C THR A 168 12.30 30.62 1.85
N GLU A 169 12.85 29.49 1.40
CA GLU A 169 12.08 28.47 0.69
C GLU A 169 11.14 27.70 1.62
N ARG A 170 11.58 27.42 2.85
CA ARG A 170 10.87 26.63 3.90
C ARG A 170 10.22 25.33 3.39
N ARG A 171 10.71 24.81 2.27
CA ARG A 171 10.17 23.66 1.55
C ARG A 171 11.33 22.91 0.91
N ALA A 172 11.23 21.59 0.87
CA ALA A 172 12.19 20.73 0.19
C ALA A 172 11.45 19.68 -0.64
N PHE A 173 12.10 19.23 -1.70
CA PHE A 173 11.64 18.07 -2.44
C PHE A 173 12.01 16.81 -1.67
N SER A 174 11.05 15.90 -1.55
CA SER A 174 11.27 14.57 -0.99
C SER A 174 10.84 13.53 -2.03
N LEU A 175 11.65 12.51 -2.18
CA LEU A 175 11.35 11.38 -3.05
C LEU A 175 10.57 10.34 -2.23
N VAL A 176 9.34 10.08 -2.65
CA VAL A 176 8.48 9.04 -2.06
C VAL A 176 8.36 7.90 -3.04
N PHE A 177 8.54 6.69 -2.56
CA PHE A 177 8.27 5.51 -3.37
C PHE A 177 7.61 4.41 -2.55
N TYR A 178 6.79 3.64 -3.26
CA TYR A 178 6.05 2.50 -2.74
C TYR A 178 6.61 1.23 -3.33
N THR A 179 6.93 0.29 -2.46
CA THR A 179 7.37 -1.04 -2.86
C THR A 179 6.37 -2.08 -2.40
N ILE A 180 6.21 -3.13 -3.19
CA ILE A 180 5.59 -4.38 -2.73
C ILE A 180 6.70 -5.32 -2.30
N ASP A 181 6.63 -5.76 -1.05
CA ASP A 181 7.56 -6.69 -0.40
C ASP A 181 6.89 -8.06 -0.31
N THR A 182 7.56 -9.08 -0.84
CA THR A 182 7.11 -10.49 -0.79
C THR A 182 7.98 -11.36 0.10
N SER A 183 8.92 -10.77 0.85
CA SER A 183 9.75 -11.51 1.78
C SER A 183 8.89 -12.14 2.89
N VAL A 184 9.09 -13.44 3.10
CA VAL A 184 8.39 -14.24 4.11
C VAL A 184 8.98 -13.96 5.50
N GLU A 185 8.57 -12.85 6.11
CA GLU A 185 8.81 -12.59 7.53
C GLU A 185 7.63 -13.10 8.39
N PRO A 186 7.88 -13.79 9.52
CA PRO A 186 6.84 -14.47 10.31
C PRO A 186 5.88 -13.55 11.06
N THR A 187 6.09 -12.23 11.00
CA THR A 187 5.27 -11.22 11.68
C THR A 187 4.07 -10.75 10.87
N TRP A 188 3.97 -11.12 9.60
CA TRP A 188 2.98 -10.56 8.67
C TRP A 188 1.92 -11.59 8.28
N GLU A 189 0.67 -11.15 8.20
CA GLU A 189 -0.47 -12.02 7.98
C GLU A 189 -0.78 -12.27 6.50
N GLY A 190 -0.44 -11.32 5.62
CA GLY A 190 -0.66 -11.40 4.18
C GLY A 190 0.51 -11.97 3.38
N PRO A 191 0.25 -12.40 2.12
CA PRO A 191 1.31 -12.82 1.18
C PRO A 191 2.31 -11.71 0.81
N ALA A 192 1.90 -10.45 0.88
CA ALA A 192 2.72 -9.30 0.53
C ALA A 192 2.39 -8.07 1.37
N ILE A 193 3.33 -7.13 1.43
CA ILE A 193 3.23 -5.88 2.19
C ILE A 193 3.52 -4.72 1.24
N ILE A 194 2.80 -3.61 1.39
CA ILE A 194 3.19 -2.35 0.76
C ILE A 194 3.99 -1.54 1.76
N ARG A 195 5.23 -1.22 1.40
CA ARG A 195 6.08 -0.31 2.16
C ARG A 195 6.12 1.04 1.49
N ARG A 196 6.03 2.08 2.30
CA ARG A 196 6.25 3.46 1.88
C ARG A 196 7.60 3.92 2.39
N THR A 197 8.42 4.45 1.50
CA THR A 197 9.75 4.98 1.81
C THR A 197 9.82 6.45 1.39
N ILE A 198 10.36 7.31 2.27
CA ILE A 198 10.61 8.73 1.98
C ILE A 198 12.10 8.99 2.09
N LEU A 199 12.73 9.33 0.98
CA LEU A 199 14.05 9.93 0.94
C LEU A 199 13.90 11.45 1.01
N ARG A 200 14.12 12.00 2.20
CA ARG A 200 14.11 13.43 2.48
C ARG A 200 15.44 14.04 2.07
N LYS A 201 15.46 15.36 1.81
CA LYS A 201 16.69 16.09 1.50
C LYS A 201 17.67 16.17 2.67
N TYR A 202 17.14 16.28 3.89
CA TYR A 202 17.90 16.50 5.11
C TYR A 202 17.62 15.38 6.10
N ASP A 203 18.68 14.75 6.63
CA ASP A 203 18.59 13.73 7.68
C ASP A 203 18.41 14.36 9.06
N ALA A 204 19.07 15.50 9.30
CA ALA A 204 19.01 16.23 10.55
C ALA A 204 19.01 17.74 10.29
N LEU A 205 18.11 18.42 11.01
CA LEU A 205 18.01 19.87 11.10
C LEU A 205 17.90 20.19 12.60
N ASP A 206 19.02 20.46 13.27
CA ASP A 206 19.04 20.59 14.74
C ASP A 206 19.40 22.02 15.25
N SER A 207 19.08 22.32 16.52
CA SER A 207 19.41 23.59 17.19
C SER A 207 20.89 23.80 17.45
N SER A 208 21.67 22.72 17.41
CA SER A 208 23.11 22.70 17.58
C SER A 208 23.84 23.20 16.32
N GLY A 209 23.14 23.33 15.19
CA GLY A 209 23.71 23.67 13.89
C GLY A 209 24.05 22.45 13.02
N ALA A 210 23.57 21.25 13.36
CA ALA A 210 23.66 20.08 12.49
C ALA A 210 22.73 20.29 11.29
N PHE A 211 23.36 20.27 10.13
CA PHE A 211 22.75 20.46 8.83
C PHE A 211 23.28 19.37 7.90
N ASP A 212 22.68 18.19 8.02
CA ASP A 212 23.16 16.99 7.33
C ASP A 212 22.24 16.68 6.15
N LEU A 213 22.82 16.69 4.96
CA LEU A 213 22.17 16.18 3.74
C LEU A 213 22.02 14.66 3.85
N ALA A 214 20.86 14.16 3.41
CA ALA A 214 20.63 12.73 3.34
C ALA A 214 21.60 12.08 2.34
N LYS A 215 22.19 10.95 2.72
CA LYS A 215 23.07 10.19 1.83
C LYS A 215 22.29 9.67 0.62
N GLY A 216 22.89 9.79 -0.56
CA GLY A 216 22.26 9.44 -1.85
C GLY A 216 21.19 10.42 -2.31
N TYR A 217 20.92 11.50 -1.58
CA TYR A 217 20.02 12.55 -2.05
C TYR A 217 20.74 13.52 -3.02
N VAL A 218 20.12 13.77 -4.16
CA VAL A 218 20.50 14.82 -5.11
C VAL A 218 19.29 15.73 -5.31
N ASP A 219 19.47 17.05 -5.22
CA ASP A 219 18.36 17.98 -5.47
C ASP A 219 18.03 17.99 -6.97
N PRO A 220 16.81 17.60 -7.39
CA PRO A 220 16.45 17.51 -8.80
C PRO A 220 16.36 18.87 -9.51
N ARG A 221 16.52 19.99 -8.78
CA ARG A 221 16.61 21.35 -9.33
C ARG A 221 18.04 21.88 -9.46
N LYS A 222 19.03 21.18 -8.91
CA LYS A 222 20.42 21.63 -8.95
C LYS A 222 20.94 21.61 -10.38
N ASP A 223 21.76 22.59 -10.73
CA ASP A 223 22.33 22.75 -12.08
C ASP A 223 22.85 21.42 -12.63
N GLY A 224 22.28 20.98 -13.75
CA GLY A 224 22.59 19.72 -14.42
C GLY A 224 21.57 18.61 -14.20
N SER A 225 20.91 18.52 -13.03
CA SER A 225 19.95 17.43 -12.77
C SER A 225 18.50 17.80 -13.14
N SER A 226 17.65 16.79 -13.26
CA SER A 226 16.22 16.96 -13.49
C SER A 226 15.42 15.86 -12.79
N PHE A 227 14.13 16.09 -12.55
CA PHE A 227 13.23 15.07 -12.01
C PHE A 227 13.22 13.80 -12.86
N LYS A 228 13.23 13.92 -14.20
CA LYS A 228 13.15 12.78 -15.11
C LYS A 228 14.41 11.91 -15.06
N PHE A 229 15.58 12.55 -15.09
CA PHE A 229 16.87 11.87 -15.17
C PHE A 229 17.59 11.77 -13.84
N TRP A 230 16.92 12.11 -12.73
CA TRP A 230 17.50 11.95 -11.41
C TRP A 230 18.07 10.55 -11.22
N PRO A 231 19.29 10.42 -10.66
CA PRO A 231 20.13 11.46 -10.08
C PRO A 231 21.19 12.03 -11.03
N PHE A 232 21.13 11.69 -12.31
CA PHE A 232 22.14 12.06 -13.29
C PHE A 232 22.05 13.55 -13.66
N ASP A 233 23.18 14.13 -14.06
CA ASP A 233 23.21 15.41 -14.75
C ASP A 233 22.90 15.26 -16.25
N ASN A 234 22.93 16.38 -16.99
CA ASN A 234 22.66 16.39 -18.43
C ASN A 234 23.75 15.66 -19.23
N GLU A 235 24.93 15.48 -18.65
CA GLU A 235 26.07 14.76 -19.18
C GLU A 235 25.98 13.24 -18.90
N GLY A 236 25.01 12.80 -18.08
CA GLY A 236 24.83 11.41 -17.68
C GLY A 236 25.75 10.97 -16.53
N ILE A 237 26.36 11.91 -15.82
CA ILE A 237 27.18 11.65 -14.65
C ILE A 237 26.27 11.51 -13.44
N ASP A 238 26.42 10.40 -12.70
CA ASP A 238 25.71 10.21 -11.43
C ASP A 238 26.19 11.23 -10.41
N LEU A 239 25.27 12.07 -9.93
CA LEU A 239 25.55 13.08 -8.91
C LEU A 239 25.39 12.54 -7.49
N GLN A 240 24.97 11.28 -7.30
CA GLN A 240 24.96 10.65 -5.99
C GLN A 240 26.39 10.44 -5.51
N GLY A 241 26.75 11.09 -4.42
CA GLY A 241 28.06 10.90 -3.79
C GLY A 241 28.18 9.57 -3.03
N ASP A 242 27.06 8.97 -2.64
CA ASP A 242 26.95 7.74 -1.84
C ASP A 242 25.60 7.05 -2.14
N SER A 243 25.47 5.76 -1.81
CA SER A 243 24.17 5.06 -1.88
C SER A 243 23.20 5.54 -0.79
N ILE A 244 21.90 5.37 -1.04
CA ILE A 244 20.85 5.72 -0.08
C ILE A 244 21.04 4.97 1.24
N ASP A 245 21.05 5.70 2.36
CA ASP A 245 21.09 5.13 3.70
C ASP A 245 19.67 4.79 4.19
N TYR A 246 19.25 3.56 3.94
CA TYR A 246 17.94 3.05 4.35
C TYR A 246 17.74 2.98 5.88
N THR A 247 18.79 3.11 6.70
CA THR A 247 18.66 3.11 8.17
C THR A 247 18.17 4.45 8.72
N LYS A 248 18.43 5.54 7.99
CA LYS A 248 17.96 6.89 8.31
C LYS A 248 16.73 7.31 7.50
N THR A 249 16.53 6.67 6.35
CA THR A 249 15.37 6.91 5.49
C THR A 249 14.09 6.49 6.20
N LYS A 250 13.07 7.37 6.20
CA LYS A 250 11.78 7.06 6.84
C LYS A 250 11.04 6.00 6.03
N ARG A 251 10.94 4.79 6.59
CA ARG A 251 10.38 3.61 5.95
C ARG A 251 9.41 2.90 6.89
N TRP A 252 8.20 2.60 6.41
CA TRP A 252 7.18 1.92 7.21
C TRP A 252 6.21 1.12 6.34
N ALA A 253 5.58 0.09 6.93
CA ALA A 253 4.58 -0.74 6.27
C ALA A 253 3.23 -0.02 6.25
N LEU A 254 2.72 0.28 5.04
CA LEU A 254 1.42 0.94 4.85
C LEU A 254 0.26 -0.03 5.06
N VAL A 255 0.37 -1.24 4.52
CA VAL A 255 -0.63 -2.31 4.62
C VAL A 255 0.07 -3.66 4.43
N ASP A 256 -0.33 -4.67 5.19
CA ASP A 256 0.31 -5.98 5.27
C ASP A 256 -0.58 -7.16 4.81
N ARG A 257 -1.88 -6.93 4.59
CA ARG A 257 -2.82 -7.90 4.01
C ARG A 257 -3.00 -7.72 2.51
N VAL A 258 -1.90 -7.64 1.76
CA VAL A 258 -1.92 -7.51 0.29
C VAL A 258 -1.81 -8.87 -0.37
N ASP A 259 -2.55 -9.07 -1.47
CA ASP A 259 -2.51 -10.34 -2.19
C ASP A 259 -1.15 -10.62 -2.86
N ASP A 260 -0.89 -11.88 -3.18
CA ASP A 260 0.35 -12.29 -3.85
C ASP A 260 0.45 -11.59 -5.22
N PRO A 261 1.50 -10.79 -5.48
CA PRO A 261 1.69 -10.14 -6.77
C PRO A 261 1.78 -11.13 -7.93
N ASN A 262 2.23 -12.36 -7.68
CA ASN A 262 2.36 -13.42 -8.67
C ASN A 262 1.17 -14.38 -8.66
N ASN A 263 0.04 -13.99 -8.05
CA ASN A 263 -1.18 -14.80 -8.09
C ASN A 263 -1.61 -15.05 -9.56
N THR A 264 -1.59 -16.33 -9.95
CA THR A 264 -1.91 -16.80 -11.31
C THR A 264 -3.32 -17.38 -11.42
N ASP A 265 -4.16 -17.24 -10.38
CA ASP A 265 -5.55 -17.72 -10.42
C ASP A 265 -6.30 -17.06 -11.59
N PRO A 266 -6.80 -17.83 -12.57
CA PRO A 266 -7.48 -17.29 -13.75
C PRO A 266 -8.81 -16.60 -13.41
N ASN A 267 -9.36 -16.80 -12.21
CA ASN A 267 -10.56 -16.11 -11.75
C ASN A 267 -10.25 -14.69 -11.24
N VAL A 268 -8.99 -14.37 -11.04
CA VAL A 268 -8.55 -13.03 -10.63
C VAL A 268 -8.49 -12.14 -11.87
N LEU A 269 -9.47 -11.26 -11.99
CA LEU A 269 -9.48 -10.24 -13.04
C LEU A 269 -8.48 -9.14 -12.71
N VAL A 270 -7.49 -8.98 -13.58
CA VAL A 270 -6.51 -7.89 -13.54
C VAL A 270 -6.86 -6.88 -14.62
N PRO A 271 -7.41 -5.71 -14.27
CA PRO A 271 -7.63 -4.63 -15.22
C PRO A 271 -6.37 -4.29 -16.02
N ASN A 272 -6.53 -4.15 -17.34
CA ASN A 272 -5.46 -3.64 -18.19
C ASN A 272 -5.36 -2.12 -18.06
N CYS A 273 -4.15 -1.58 -18.17
CA CYS A 273 -3.97 -0.14 -18.27
C CYS A 273 -4.66 0.41 -19.53
N PRO A 274 -5.28 1.61 -19.45
CA PRO A 274 -5.82 2.27 -20.62
C PRO A 274 -4.73 2.54 -21.67
N ALA A 275 -5.13 2.72 -22.94
CA ALA A 275 -4.19 3.06 -24.00
C ALA A 275 -3.44 4.38 -23.69
N GLY A 276 -2.12 4.39 -23.86
CA GLY A 276 -1.25 5.55 -23.56
C GLY A 276 -0.76 5.62 -22.11
N TYR A 277 -0.98 4.58 -21.31
CA TYR A 277 -0.44 4.46 -19.96
C TYR A 277 0.62 3.36 -19.90
N SER A 278 1.75 3.63 -19.23
CA SER A 278 2.73 2.62 -18.86
C SER A 278 2.37 2.02 -17.50
N ARG A 279 2.48 0.69 -17.39
CA ARG A 279 2.20 -0.06 -16.17
C ARG A 279 3.47 -0.13 -15.32
N SER A 280 3.37 0.12 -14.02
CA SER A 280 4.41 -0.13 -13.03
C SER A 280 3.88 -1.03 -11.91
N PRO A 281 4.55 -2.13 -11.56
CA PRO A 281 5.68 -2.72 -12.30
C PRO A 281 5.24 -3.22 -13.68
N ARG A 282 6.18 -3.32 -14.62
CA ARG A 282 5.90 -3.79 -15.97
C ARG A 282 5.53 -5.27 -15.91
N ALA A 283 4.51 -5.65 -16.69
CA ALA A 283 4.14 -7.05 -16.82
C ALA A 283 5.18 -7.78 -17.69
N GLY A 284 6.13 -8.46 -17.06
CA GLY A 284 7.11 -9.28 -17.77
C GLY A 284 6.49 -10.54 -18.36
N GLY A 285 5.83 -10.46 -19.53
CA GLY A 285 5.41 -11.59 -20.40
C GLY A 285 4.34 -12.56 -19.84
N SER A 286 4.43 -12.91 -18.56
CA SER A 286 3.38 -13.49 -17.72
C SER A 286 2.89 -12.39 -16.78
N ILE A 287 1.63 -12.47 -16.35
CA ILE A 287 0.94 -11.44 -15.57
C ILE A 287 1.55 -11.35 -14.14
N ALA A 288 2.73 -10.75 -14.00
CA ALA A 288 3.34 -10.45 -12.72
C ALA A 288 2.73 -9.16 -12.13
N HIS A 289 2.79 -9.03 -10.80
CA HIS A 289 2.35 -7.86 -10.02
C HIS A 289 0.86 -7.52 -10.18
N THR A 290 0.00 -8.50 -9.91
CA THR A 290 -1.47 -8.39 -10.06
C THR A 290 -2.18 -7.75 -8.88
N SER A 291 -1.52 -7.70 -7.71
CA SER A 291 -2.14 -7.25 -6.45
C SER A 291 -1.91 -5.77 -6.16
N PHE A 292 -0.78 -5.20 -6.58
CA PHE A 292 -0.50 -3.78 -6.48
C PHE A 292 0.26 -3.30 -7.71
N TYR A 293 -0.36 -2.42 -8.48
CA TYR A 293 0.24 -1.83 -9.67
C TYR A 293 -0.40 -0.48 -9.98
N ALA A 294 0.30 0.33 -10.76
CA ALA A 294 -0.18 1.60 -11.25
C ALA A 294 -0.10 1.68 -12.77
N CYS A 295 -0.99 2.47 -13.36
CA CYS A 295 -0.92 2.87 -14.76
C CYS A 295 -0.69 4.37 -14.77
N ILE A 296 0.50 4.79 -15.22
CA ILE A 296 0.90 6.19 -15.30
C ILE A 296 0.83 6.61 -16.77
N ARG A 297 0.18 7.75 -17.05
CA ARG A 297 0.10 8.26 -18.41
C ARG A 297 1.50 8.63 -18.90
N ASN A 298 1.94 8.03 -20.02
CA ASN A 298 3.19 8.43 -20.66
C ASN A 298 3.01 9.84 -21.23
N ARG A 299 3.91 10.75 -20.84
CA ARG A 299 3.96 12.11 -21.41
C ARG A 299 4.50 12.13 -22.83
N LEU A 300 5.08 11.02 -23.26
CA LEU A 300 5.60 10.79 -24.60
C LEU A 300 4.60 9.87 -25.30
N GLU A 301 3.95 10.37 -26.36
CA GLU A 301 3.21 9.46 -27.23
C GLU A 301 4.19 8.41 -27.80
N PRO A 302 3.80 7.12 -27.88
CA PRO A 302 4.66 6.05 -28.41
C PRO A 302 5.20 6.30 -29.83
N ASN A 303 4.63 7.26 -30.55
CA ASN A 303 5.02 7.63 -31.91
C ASN A 303 6.04 8.79 -32.00
N GLN A 304 6.59 9.26 -30.88
CA GLN A 304 7.73 10.18 -30.88
C GLN A 304 9.06 9.52 -30.49
N ILE A 305 9.27 8.29 -30.96
CA ILE A 305 10.58 8.01 -31.58
C ILE A 305 10.58 8.78 -32.90
N VAL A 306 10.70 10.11 -32.84
CA VAL A 306 11.09 10.85 -34.03
C VAL A 306 12.56 10.51 -34.22
N VAL A 307 12.80 9.51 -35.05
CA VAL A 307 14.03 9.43 -35.83
C VAL A 307 14.15 10.79 -36.52
N ASN A 308 14.91 11.70 -35.92
CA ASN A 308 15.30 12.98 -36.49
C ASN A 308 16.38 12.78 -37.57
N GLN A 309 16.22 11.76 -38.40
CA GLN A 309 16.88 11.66 -39.69
C GLN A 309 15.80 11.88 -40.72
N LEU A 310 15.68 13.11 -41.24
CA LEU A 310 15.56 13.35 -42.68
C LEU A 310 15.39 14.81 -43.09
N LEU A 311 15.31 15.80 -42.19
CA LEU A 311 15.29 17.20 -42.61
C LEU A 311 16.12 18.06 -41.64
N GLY A 312 17.33 18.45 -42.09
CA GLY A 312 18.22 19.33 -41.35
C GLY A 312 17.56 20.67 -41.05
N GLY A 313 17.53 21.00 -39.76
CA GLY A 313 17.05 22.26 -39.21
C GLY A 313 17.26 22.21 -37.70
N ASP A 314 18.13 23.10 -37.21
CA ASP A 314 18.53 23.25 -35.82
C ASP A 314 17.32 23.61 -34.92
N GLU A 315 17.46 23.25 -33.63
CA GLU A 315 16.48 23.33 -32.52
C GLU A 315 15.57 22.10 -32.34
N GLN A 316 16.13 21.04 -31.73
CA GLN A 316 15.34 19.93 -31.17
C GLN A 316 14.68 20.33 -29.84
N ALA A 317 13.59 21.07 -29.91
CA ALA A 317 12.67 21.18 -28.78
C ALA A 317 11.87 19.87 -28.66
N PHE A 318 12.29 18.97 -27.77
CA PHE A 318 11.40 17.90 -27.32
C PHE A 318 10.18 18.54 -26.65
N ASN A 319 9.03 18.45 -27.31
CA ASN A 319 7.75 18.92 -26.78
C ASN A 319 7.31 18.00 -25.63
N TYR A 320 7.95 18.13 -24.47
CA TYR A 320 7.37 17.70 -23.22
C TYR A 320 6.15 18.58 -22.98
N SER A 321 4.98 18.09 -23.36
CA SER A 321 3.71 18.68 -22.93
C SER A 321 3.70 18.64 -21.40
N GLY A 322 4.01 19.77 -20.76
CA GLY A 322 3.96 20.02 -19.31
C GLY A 322 2.54 19.98 -18.74
N GLY A 323 1.83 18.89 -19.06
CA GLY A 323 0.48 18.61 -18.63
C GLY A 323 0.47 17.82 -17.32
N ASN A 324 -0.67 17.89 -16.64
CA ASN A 324 -1.01 17.09 -15.48
C ASN A 324 -0.79 15.59 -15.78
N GLN A 325 -0.15 14.84 -14.88
CA GLN A 325 -0.08 13.38 -15.01
C GLN A 325 -1.37 12.77 -14.49
N ASP A 326 -1.88 11.78 -15.20
CA ASP A 326 -3.02 10.98 -14.78
C ASP A 326 -2.49 9.61 -14.35
N VAL A 327 -2.86 9.18 -13.16
CA VAL A 327 -2.36 7.95 -12.53
C VAL A 327 -3.53 7.14 -12.03
N PHE A 328 -3.62 5.90 -12.49
CA PHE A 328 -4.49 4.88 -11.91
C PHE A 328 -3.68 4.02 -10.97
N VAL A 329 -4.20 3.76 -9.77
CA VAL A 329 -3.60 2.83 -8.82
C VAL A 329 -4.59 1.72 -8.55
N TYR A 330 -4.12 0.48 -8.62
CA TYR A 330 -4.88 -0.73 -8.39
C TYR A 330 -4.30 -1.47 -7.20
N LEU A 331 -5.16 -1.86 -6.26
CA LEU A 331 -4.77 -2.58 -5.06
C LEU A 331 -5.77 -3.69 -4.74
N ARG A 332 -5.26 -4.88 -4.41
CA ARG A 332 -6.05 -6.04 -4.01
C ARG A 332 -5.56 -6.55 -2.66
N GLY A 333 -6.50 -6.64 -1.71
CA GLY A 333 -6.27 -7.24 -0.41
C GLY A 333 -6.43 -8.76 -0.41
N ASN A 334 -5.82 -9.41 0.57
CA ASN A 334 -5.99 -10.82 0.85
C ASN A 334 -6.33 -11.00 2.35
N PRO A 335 -7.57 -11.42 2.68
CA PRO A 335 -8.01 -11.63 4.06
C PRO A 335 -7.43 -12.92 4.68
N GLY A 336 -6.48 -13.58 4.01
CA GLY A 336 -5.88 -14.83 4.42
C GLY A 336 -6.66 -16.06 3.95
N LYS A 337 -6.33 -17.22 4.54
CA LYS A 337 -6.96 -18.50 4.18
C LYS A 337 -8.33 -18.59 4.82
N ALA A 338 -9.35 -18.86 4.01
CA ALA A 338 -10.67 -19.24 4.52
C ALA A 338 -10.57 -20.54 5.34
N PRO A 339 -11.57 -20.87 6.19
CA PRO A 339 -11.60 -22.10 6.98
C PRO A 339 -11.40 -23.41 6.17
N ASN A 340 -11.67 -23.36 4.86
CA ASN A 340 -11.51 -24.48 3.92
C ASN A 340 -10.13 -24.53 3.24
N GLY A 341 -9.20 -23.65 3.62
CA GLY A 341 -7.84 -23.57 3.08
C GLY A 341 -7.69 -22.78 1.76
N SER A 342 -8.79 -22.33 1.15
CA SER A 342 -8.78 -21.46 -0.04
C SER A 342 -8.58 -20.00 0.37
N SER A 343 -7.56 -19.32 -0.15
CA SER A 343 -7.50 -17.86 -0.12
C SER A 343 -8.49 -17.33 -1.15
N LEU A 344 -9.52 -16.61 -0.73
CA LEU A 344 -10.33 -15.83 -1.66
C LEU A 344 -9.81 -14.40 -1.61
N PRO A 345 -9.00 -13.97 -2.60
CA PRO A 345 -8.59 -12.58 -2.67
C PRO A 345 -9.83 -11.69 -2.85
N LEU A 346 -9.77 -10.49 -2.29
CA LEU A 346 -10.83 -9.48 -2.47
C LEU A 346 -10.84 -8.98 -3.92
N PRO A 347 -11.91 -8.32 -4.38
CA PRO A 347 -11.87 -7.61 -5.67
C PRO A 347 -10.76 -6.55 -5.68
N THR A 348 -10.15 -6.34 -6.86
CA THR A 348 -9.17 -5.27 -7.06
C THR A 348 -9.87 -3.92 -6.97
N LEU A 349 -9.44 -3.07 -6.05
CA LEU A 349 -9.88 -1.70 -5.88
C LEU A 349 -9.04 -0.76 -6.74
N GLN A 350 -9.64 0.33 -7.22
CA GLN A 350 -9.00 1.30 -8.12
C GLN A 350 -9.22 2.72 -7.61
N THR A 351 -8.18 3.54 -7.69
CA THR A 351 -8.28 4.99 -7.57
C THR A 351 -7.61 5.68 -8.76
N GLN A 352 -8.14 6.83 -9.17
CA GLN A 352 -7.59 7.65 -10.24
C GLN A 352 -7.25 9.04 -9.68
N VAL A 353 -6.03 9.49 -9.94
CA VAL A 353 -5.54 10.78 -9.48
C VAL A 353 -4.90 11.53 -10.63
N ILE A 354 -5.36 12.76 -10.83
CA ILE A 354 -4.73 13.72 -11.74
C ILE A 354 -3.81 14.61 -10.89
N THR A 355 -2.50 14.45 -11.07
CA THR A 355 -1.48 15.26 -10.42
C THR A 355 -1.42 16.63 -11.09
N ARG A 356 -1.30 17.69 -10.29
CA ARG A 356 -1.30 19.08 -10.79
C ARG A 356 0.10 19.66 -10.92
N GLY A 357 1.12 18.80 -10.93
CA GLY A 357 2.53 19.20 -11.02
C GLY A 357 2.79 20.00 -12.30
N VAL A 358 3.02 21.31 -12.15
CA VAL A 358 3.46 22.18 -13.23
C VAL A 358 4.98 22.21 -13.19
N ILE A 359 5.64 21.37 -14.00
CA ILE A 359 7.07 21.49 -14.26
C ILE A 359 7.23 21.90 -15.72
N GLN A 360 7.92 23.03 -15.94
CA GLN A 360 8.23 23.59 -17.26
C GLN A 360 7.01 23.79 -18.16
N LYS A 361 6.04 24.63 -17.74
CA LYS A 361 5.23 25.35 -18.73
C LYS A 361 6.15 26.34 -19.44
N LEU A 362 6.73 25.92 -20.55
CA LEU A 362 7.26 26.86 -21.52
C LEU A 362 6.06 27.73 -21.96
N ASN A 363 6.11 29.02 -21.62
CA ASN A 363 5.20 29.98 -22.22
C ASN A 363 5.61 30.08 -23.69
N ASN A 364 4.74 29.60 -24.58
CA ASN A 364 4.84 29.91 -26.02
C ASN A 364 4.83 31.42 -26.24
#